data_AF-A0A7V8F3L3-F1
#
_entry.id   AF-A0A7V8F3L3-F1
#
_cell.length_a   1.000
_cell.length_b   1.000
_cell.length_c   1.000
_cell.angle_alpha   90.00
_cell.angle_beta   90.00
_cell.angle_gamma   90.00
#
_symmetry.space_group_name_H-M   'P 1'
#
loop_
_entity.id
_entity.type
_entity.pdbx_description
1 polymer ?
#
loop_
_entity_poly.entity_id
_entity_poly.type
_entity_poly.pdbx_seq_one_letter_code
_entity_poly.pdbx_strand_id
1 'polypeptide(L)'
;MPNAPKGLSDKDIQILQQYAREKNRELYWNYLAQLPSNDGYSLLALGVVRNDNMPGATANSYAKNYAMEHSDIVMSEHQWDQFGARLMQHDLEKRLAWAASADYSEFSLNLPARQVMKVHDETFGDYNIDPNAWTPRKLLMAAHERDVEEQRLIERGDMRPEDASHHMESRWSAMLDNGYAGVQRMASTTIRSTMDRIDLAPDLRTPI
;
A
#
# COMPACT_ATOMS: atom_id res chain seq x y z
N MET A 1 8.15 29.84 5.34
CA MET A 1 7.10 28.80 5.28
C MET A 1 7.75 27.48 5.69
N PRO A 2 7.48 26.90 6.86
CA PRO A 2 7.96 25.56 7.13
C PRO A 2 7.05 24.54 6.42
N ASN A 3 7.68 23.69 5.60
CA ASN A 3 7.18 22.42 5.03
C ASN A 3 6.12 22.48 3.92
N ALA A 4 6.49 23.02 2.76
CA ALA A 4 5.93 22.51 1.50
C ALA A 4 6.51 21.09 1.26
N PRO A 5 5.72 20.10 0.83
CA PRO A 5 6.24 18.78 0.49
C PRO A 5 7.33 18.94 -0.58
N LYS A 6 8.49 18.37 -0.29
CA LYS A 6 9.65 18.45 -1.17
C LYS A 6 9.88 17.08 -1.79
N GLY A 7 9.99 17.06 -3.12
CA GLY A 7 10.42 15.88 -3.85
C GLY A 7 11.83 15.43 -3.48
N LEU A 8 12.20 14.24 -3.93
CA LEU A 8 13.55 13.70 -3.80
C LEU A 8 14.54 14.58 -4.58
N SER A 9 15.70 14.85 -3.99
CA SER A 9 16.83 15.45 -4.68
C SER A 9 17.62 14.41 -5.49
N ASP A 10 18.48 14.87 -6.40
CA ASP A 10 19.40 13.99 -7.14
C ASP A 10 20.27 13.14 -6.22
N LYS A 11 20.68 13.69 -5.07
CA LYS A 11 21.45 12.97 -4.06
C LYS A 11 20.63 11.85 -3.43
N ASP A 12 19.36 12.12 -3.10
CA ASP A 12 18.45 11.11 -2.53
C ASP A 12 18.27 9.97 -3.54
N ILE A 13 18.02 10.31 -4.80
CA ILE A 13 17.88 9.35 -5.89
C ILE A 13 19.12 8.47 -6.03
N GLN A 14 20.32 9.05 -6.03
CA GLN A 14 21.57 8.28 -6.13
C GLN A 14 21.74 7.26 -5.00
N ILE A 15 21.40 7.66 -3.77
CA ILE A 15 21.47 6.79 -2.59
C ILE A 15 20.43 5.66 -2.69
N LEU A 16 19.18 5.98 -3.02
CA LEU A 16 18.11 5.00 -3.18
C LEU A 16 18.41 3.99 -4.30
N GLN A 17 18.96 4.47 -5.42
CA GLN A 17 19.40 3.60 -6.50
C GLN A 17 20.53 2.66 -6.08
N GLN A 18 21.47 3.11 -5.23
CA GLN A 18 22.51 2.24 -4.70
C GLN A 18 21.90 1.12 -3.83
N TYR A 19 21.04 1.47 -2.87
CA TYR A 19 20.39 0.47 -2.02
C TYR A 19 19.51 -0.48 -2.83
N ALA A 20 18.82 0.00 -3.86
CA ALA A 20 18.03 -0.85 -4.74
C ALA A 20 18.88 -1.83 -5.57
N ARG A 21 20.05 -1.40 -6.07
CA ARG A 21 21.01 -2.28 -6.77
C ARG A 21 21.55 -3.37 -5.85
N GLU A 22 21.84 -3.02 -4.61
CA GLU A 22 22.31 -3.96 -3.58
C GLU A 22 21.18 -4.83 -2.98
N LYS A 23 19.92 -4.58 -3.39
CA LYS A 23 18.71 -5.18 -2.80
C LYS A 23 18.60 -4.95 -1.28
N ASN A 24 19.20 -3.86 -0.78
CA ASN A 24 19.21 -3.53 0.64
C ASN A 24 17.93 -2.79 1.04
N ARG A 25 16.88 -3.57 1.31
CA ARG A 25 15.55 -3.06 1.67
C ARG A 25 15.57 -2.22 2.94
N GLU A 26 16.32 -2.65 3.95
CA GLU A 26 16.35 -1.95 5.23
C GLU A 26 16.93 -0.54 5.07
N LEU A 27 18.08 -0.40 4.41
CA LEU A 27 18.69 0.91 4.18
C LEU A 27 17.83 1.80 3.27
N TYR A 28 17.18 1.22 2.25
CA TYR A 28 16.27 1.96 1.38
C TYR A 28 15.12 2.61 2.15
N TRP A 29 14.35 1.81 2.89
CA TRP A 29 13.18 2.31 3.62
C TRP A 29 13.58 3.19 4.81
N ASN A 30 14.67 2.85 5.49
CA ASN A 30 15.22 3.69 6.56
C ASN A 30 15.69 5.06 6.05
N TYR A 31 16.32 5.12 4.88
CA TYR A 31 16.72 6.40 4.28
C TYR A 31 15.50 7.29 4.00
N LEU A 32 14.49 6.76 3.31
CA LEU A 32 13.25 7.48 3.03
C LEU A 32 12.55 7.96 4.31
N ALA A 33 12.48 7.11 5.34
CA ALA A 33 11.83 7.43 6.61
C ALA A 33 12.56 8.53 7.41
N GLN A 34 13.84 8.79 7.14
CA GLN A 34 14.62 9.84 7.79
C GLN A 34 14.60 11.17 7.03
N LEU A 35 14.09 11.19 5.79
CA LEU A 35 13.99 12.42 5.02
C LEU A 35 12.97 13.37 5.67
N PRO A 36 13.29 14.68 5.75
CA PRO A 36 12.34 15.68 6.22
C PRO A 36 11.07 15.67 5.36
N SER A 37 9.92 15.80 6.01
CA SER A 37 8.59 15.82 5.36
C SER A 37 8.14 14.48 4.75
N ASN A 38 8.76 13.35 5.12
CA ASN A 38 8.17 12.05 4.79
C ASN A 38 6.81 11.88 5.49
N ASP A 39 5.88 11.21 4.82
CA ASP A 39 4.48 11.03 5.26
C ASP A 39 4.27 9.86 6.23
N GLY A 40 5.34 9.12 6.58
CA GLY A 40 5.28 7.94 7.43
C GLY A 40 5.09 6.60 6.70
N TYR A 41 4.82 6.59 5.38
CA TYR A 41 4.71 5.34 4.62
C TYR A 41 6.00 4.51 4.70
N SER A 42 7.14 5.16 4.53
CA SER A 42 8.45 4.50 4.57
C SER A 42 8.78 3.90 5.93
N LEU A 43 8.26 4.49 7.02
CA LEU A 43 8.41 3.95 8.37
C LEU A 43 7.58 2.67 8.56
N LEU A 44 6.35 2.63 8.02
CA LEU A 44 5.53 1.41 8.02
C LEU A 44 6.21 0.30 7.21
N ALA A 45 6.70 0.61 6.01
CA ALA A 45 7.42 -0.34 5.16
C ALA A 45 8.69 -0.88 5.85
N LEU A 46 9.44 -0.02 6.55
CA LEU A 46 10.60 -0.42 7.34
C LEU A 46 10.21 -1.42 8.45
N GLY A 47 9.08 -1.20 9.12
CA GLY A 47 8.56 -2.13 10.12
C GLY A 47 8.23 -3.51 9.57
N VAL A 48 7.70 -3.58 8.34
CA VAL A 48 7.45 -4.84 7.62
C VAL A 48 8.78 -5.53 7.26
N VAL A 49 9.77 -4.76 6.81
CA VAL A 49 11.09 -5.28 6.42
C VAL A 49 11.84 -5.86 7.62
N ARG A 50 11.86 -5.15 8.75
CA ARG A 50 12.51 -5.61 9.99
C ARG A 50 11.71 -6.69 10.71
N ASN A 51 10.40 -6.73 10.47
CA ASN A 51 9.48 -7.65 11.13
C ASN A 51 9.57 -7.58 12.67
N ASP A 52 9.91 -6.40 13.20
CA ASP A 52 10.30 -6.18 14.61
C ASP A 52 9.21 -5.54 15.47
N ASN A 53 8.07 -5.22 14.85
CA ASN A 53 6.90 -4.66 15.50
C ASN A 53 5.63 -5.38 15.06
N MET A 54 4.57 -5.28 15.88
CA MET A 54 3.33 -6.02 15.65
C MET A 54 2.67 -5.70 14.29
N PRO A 55 2.57 -4.44 13.83
CA PRO A 55 2.02 -4.15 12.50
C PRO A 55 2.80 -4.82 11.37
N GLY A 56 4.14 -4.75 11.39
CA GLY A 56 5.00 -5.39 10.41
C GLY A 56 4.82 -6.91 10.37
N ALA A 57 4.84 -7.55 11.54
CA ALA A 57 4.61 -8.98 11.67
C ALA A 57 3.21 -9.41 11.22
N THR A 58 2.19 -8.60 11.52
CA THR A 58 0.82 -8.84 11.07
C THR A 58 0.71 -8.76 9.55
N ALA A 59 1.33 -7.76 8.92
CA ALA A 59 1.30 -7.61 7.46
C ALA A 59 2.00 -8.78 6.75
N ASN A 60 3.17 -9.21 7.24
CA ASN A 60 3.89 -10.36 6.70
C ASN A 60 3.09 -11.67 6.84
N SER A 61 2.50 -11.92 8.02
CA SER A 61 1.66 -13.10 8.27
C SER A 61 0.40 -13.09 7.40
N TYR A 62 -0.26 -11.93 7.28
CA TYR A 62 -1.44 -11.77 6.44
C TYR A 62 -1.14 -12.07 4.98
N ALA A 63 -0.06 -11.50 4.41
CA ALA A 63 0.31 -11.76 3.02
C ALA A 63 0.61 -13.23 2.75
N LYS A 64 1.34 -13.89 3.68
CA LYS A 64 1.65 -15.33 3.62
C LYS A 64 0.38 -16.19 3.62
N ASN A 65 -0.52 -15.95 4.57
CA ASN A 65 -1.76 -16.73 4.70
C ASN A 65 -2.70 -16.47 3.52
N TYR A 66 -2.85 -15.21 3.10
CA TYR A 66 -3.72 -14.86 1.97
C TYR A 66 -3.25 -15.52 0.68
N ALA A 67 -1.94 -15.48 0.38
CA ALA A 67 -1.37 -16.12 -0.80
C ALA A 67 -1.61 -17.64 -0.80
N MET A 68 -1.49 -18.29 0.36
CA MET A 68 -1.78 -19.72 0.51
C MET A 68 -3.28 -20.01 0.29
N GLU A 69 -4.17 -19.25 0.93
CA GLU A 69 -5.61 -19.51 0.93
C GLU A 69 -6.30 -19.17 -0.41
N HIS A 70 -5.83 -18.15 -1.12
CA HIS A 70 -6.51 -17.58 -2.29
C HIS A 70 -5.74 -17.74 -3.59
N SER A 71 -4.48 -18.17 -3.53
CA SER A 71 -3.64 -18.36 -4.73
C SER A 71 -2.89 -19.69 -4.73
N ASP A 72 -3.08 -20.55 -3.72
CA ASP A 72 -2.34 -21.81 -3.53
C ASP A 72 -0.81 -21.65 -3.60
N ILE A 73 -0.31 -20.45 -3.25
CA ILE A 73 1.11 -20.11 -3.30
C ILE A 73 1.71 -20.21 -1.90
N VAL A 74 2.72 -21.06 -1.76
CA VAL A 74 3.56 -21.17 -0.56
C VAL A 74 4.99 -20.82 -0.94
N MET A 75 5.47 -19.70 -0.39
CA MET A 75 6.82 -19.19 -0.63
C MET A 75 7.71 -19.37 0.61
N SER A 76 8.95 -19.76 0.37
CA SER A 76 10.02 -19.76 1.38
C SER A 76 10.39 -18.33 1.81
N GLU A 77 11.07 -18.18 2.95
CA GLU A 77 11.57 -16.88 3.40
C GLU A 77 12.49 -16.22 2.35
N HIS A 78 13.26 -17.00 1.61
CA HIS A 78 14.10 -16.47 0.53
C HIS A 78 13.25 -15.89 -0.63
N GLN A 79 12.17 -16.56 -1.01
CA GLN A 79 11.26 -16.05 -2.03
C GLN A 79 10.51 -14.80 -1.55
N TRP A 80 10.13 -14.73 -0.26
CA TRP A 80 9.56 -13.52 0.32
C TRP A 80 10.55 -12.36 0.38
N ASP A 81 11.84 -12.63 0.63
CA ASP A 81 12.89 -11.62 0.55
C ASP A 81 13.07 -11.09 -0.88
N GLN A 82 13.04 -11.99 -1.88
CA GLN A 82 13.05 -11.61 -3.30
C GLN A 82 11.82 -10.78 -3.69
N PHE A 83 10.63 -11.16 -3.20
CA PHE A 83 9.40 -10.37 -3.36
C PHE A 83 9.58 -8.96 -2.79
N GLY A 84 10.07 -8.85 -1.55
CA GLY A 84 10.31 -7.55 -0.92
C GLY A 84 11.32 -6.71 -1.68
N ALA A 85 12.33 -7.33 -2.29
CA ALA A 85 13.34 -6.62 -3.08
C ALA A 85 12.73 -6.11 -4.39
N ARG A 86 11.84 -6.90 -5.00
CA ARG A 86 11.09 -6.49 -6.19
C ARG A 86 10.12 -5.35 -5.90
N LEU A 87 9.39 -5.40 -4.77
CA LEU A 87 8.52 -4.32 -4.31
C LEU A 87 9.28 -3.00 -4.20
N MET A 88 10.43 -3.02 -3.53
CA MET A 88 11.31 -1.85 -3.38
C MET A 88 11.78 -1.30 -4.73
N GLN A 89 12.09 -2.17 -5.69
CA GLN A 89 12.50 -1.76 -7.03
C GLN A 89 11.36 -1.09 -7.81
N HIS A 90 10.14 -1.65 -7.77
CA HIS A 90 8.96 -1.01 -8.35
C HIS A 90 8.65 0.34 -7.69
N ASP A 91 8.77 0.43 -6.37
CA ASP A 91 8.63 1.69 -5.63
C ASP A 91 9.65 2.74 -6.13
N LEU A 92 10.93 2.37 -6.24
CA LEU A 92 11.96 3.26 -6.78
C LEU A 92 11.66 3.68 -8.22
N GLU A 93 11.25 2.75 -9.10
CA GLU A 93 10.89 3.06 -10.48
C GLU A 93 9.81 4.14 -10.56
N LYS A 94 8.76 4.06 -9.72
CA LYS A 94 7.73 5.11 -9.66
C LYS A 94 8.30 6.43 -9.15
N ARG A 95 9.11 6.42 -8.09
CA ARG A 95 9.73 7.64 -7.54
C ARG A 95 10.63 8.34 -8.56
N LEU A 96 11.41 7.58 -9.33
CA LEU A 96 12.24 8.12 -10.40
C LEU A 96 11.40 8.75 -11.51
N ALA A 97 10.34 8.07 -11.95
CA ALA A 97 9.43 8.60 -12.97
C ALA A 97 8.75 9.90 -12.50
N TRP A 98 8.38 9.97 -11.22
CA TRP A 98 7.75 11.14 -10.63
C TRP A 98 8.75 12.28 -10.44
N ALA A 99 9.95 12.00 -9.97
CA ALA A 99 11.02 12.99 -9.83
C ALA A 99 11.42 13.62 -11.18
N ALA A 100 11.37 12.84 -12.26
CA ALA A 100 11.63 13.33 -13.61
C ALA A 100 10.46 14.11 -14.24
N SER A 101 9.27 14.10 -13.63
CA SER A 101 8.09 14.81 -14.13
C SER A 101 8.07 16.27 -13.65
N ALA A 102 7.84 17.21 -14.57
CA ALA A 102 7.64 18.61 -14.23
C ALA A 102 6.44 18.80 -13.28
N ASP A 103 5.36 18.04 -13.49
CA ASP A 103 4.10 18.22 -12.78
C ASP A 103 4.01 17.41 -11.47
N TYR A 104 4.87 16.40 -11.29
CA TYR A 104 4.76 15.45 -10.18
C TYR A 104 6.02 15.30 -9.33
N SER A 105 7.08 16.07 -9.62
CA SER A 105 8.37 15.97 -8.93
C SER A 105 8.25 16.13 -7.41
N GLU A 106 7.36 17.00 -6.93
CA GLU A 106 7.10 17.24 -5.50
C GLU A 106 6.58 16.03 -4.72
N PHE A 107 5.94 15.09 -5.41
CA PHE A 107 5.38 13.87 -4.83
C PHE A 107 6.33 12.67 -4.91
N SER A 108 7.53 12.83 -5.48
CA SER A 108 8.51 11.73 -5.59
C SER A 108 8.99 11.20 -4.22
N LEU A 109 8.90 12.00 -3.16
CA LEU A 109 9.16 11.56 -1.78
C LEU A 109 7.93 10.90 -1.12
N ASN A 110 6.74 11.44 -1.34
CA ASN A 110 5.50 10.91 -0.77
C ASN A 110 4.57 10.54 -1.92
N LEU A 111 4.70 9.31 -2.40
CA LEU A 111 3.88 8.82 -3.50
C LEU A 111 2.41 8.82 -3.07
N PRO A 112 1.48 9.32 -3.90
CA PRO A 112 0.05 9.26 -3.61
C PRO A 112 -0.42 7.82 -3.46
N ALA A 113 -1.49 7.61 -2.69
CA ALA A 113 -2.05 6.31 -2.36
C ALA A 113 -2.23 5.42 -3.58
N ARG A 114 -2.69 6.01 -4.69
CA ARG A 114 -2.90 5.29 -5.96
C ARG A 114 -1.62 4.73 -6.56
N GLN A 115 -0.50 5.44 -6.45
CA GLN A 115 0.78 4.96 -6.95
C GLN A 115 1.35 3.87 -6.06
N VAL A 116 1.24 4.03 -4.73
CA VAL A 116 1.65 2.99 -3.78
C VAL A 116 0.85 1.70 -4.01
N MET A 117 -0.46 1.80 -4.19
CA MET A 117 -1.32 0.66 -4.51
C MET A 117 -0.91 0.00 -5.82
N LYS A 118 -0.64 0.78 -6.87
CA LYS A 118 -0.20 0.26 -8.17
C LYS A 118 1.12 -0.50 -8.07
N VAL A 119 2.09 0.01 -7.29
CA VAL A 119 3.36 -0.70 -7.02
C VAL A 119 3.10 -2.06 -6.40
N HIS A 120 2.24 -2.13 -5.38
CA HIS A 120 1.90 -3.40 -4.74
C HIS A 120 1.19 -4.34 -5.73
N ASP A 121 0.21 -3.84 -6.48
CA ASP A 121 -0.52 -4.65 -7.48
C ASP A 121 0.43 -5.25 -8.52
N GLU A 122 1.37 -4.44 -9.04
CA GLU A 122 2.40 -4.88 -9.98
C GLU A 122 3.31 -5.95 -9.36
N THR A 123 3.79 -5.74 -8.13
CA THR A 123 4.67 -6.72 -7.46
C THR A 123 3.95 -8.02 -7.11
N PHE A 124 2.72 -7.97 -6.57
CA PHE A 124 1.95 -9.18 -6.30
C PHE A 124 1.63 -9.94 -7.60
N GLY A 125 1.33 -9.21 -8.68
CA GLY A 125 1.15 -9.77 -10.01
C GLY A 125 2.38 -10.49 -10.57
N ASP A 126 3.59 -9.94 -10.38
CA ASP A 126 4.87 -10.57 -10.79
C ASP A 126 5.06 -11.98 -10.16
N TYR A 127 4.41 -12.25 -9.03
CA TYR A 127 4.48 -13.54 -8.31
C TYR A 127 3.19 -14.36 -8.41
N ASN A 128 2.22 -13.96 -9.24
CA ASN A 128 0.89 -14.58 -9.38
C ASN A 128 0.09 -14.65 -8.07
N ILE A 129 0.33 -13.73 -7.14
CA ILE A 129 -0.43 -13.61 -5.88
C ILE A 129 -1.53 -12.58 -6.08
N ASP A 130 -2.74 -12.85 -5.59
CA ASP A 130 -3.82 -11.84 -5.58
C ASP A 130 -3.37 -10.58 -4.79
N PRO A 131 -3.39 -9.37 -5.39
CA PRO A 131 -3.01 -8.13 -4.72
C PRO A 131 -3.74 -7.81 -3.41
N ASN A 132 -4.89 -8.44 -3.16
CA ASN A 132 -5.58 -8.36 -1.88
C ASN A 132 -4.79 -8.98 -0.69
N ALA A 133 -3.68 -9.67 -0.97
CA ALA A 133 -2.67 -10.04 0.01
C ALA A 133 -1.96 -8.81 0.62
N TRP A 134 -2.05 -7.63 -0.01
CA TRP A 134 -1.66 -6.37 0.62
C TRP A 134 -2.76 -5.86 1.55
N THR A 135 -2.47 -5.74 2.85
CA THR A 135 -3.48 -5.41 3.88
C THR A 135 -4.32 -4.15 3.57
N PRO A 136 -3.76 -3.02 3.07
CA PRO A 136 -4.53 -1.83 2.70
C PRO A 136 -5.48 -1.97 1.49
N ARG A 137 -5.29 -2.99 0.65
CA ARG A 137 -5.75 -2.97 -0.74
C ARG A 137 -7.25 -2.81 -0.91
N LYS A 138 -8.06 -3.61 -0.19
CA LYS A 138 -9.53 -3.57 -0.32
C LYS A 138 -10.10 -2.22 0.12
N LEU A 139 -9.56 -1.64 1.21
CA LEU A 139 -10.00 -0.34 1.71
C LEU A 139 -9.65 0.78 0.71
N LEU A 140 -8.42 0.80 0.20
CA LEU A 140 -7.98 1.82 -0.74
C LEU A 140 -8.69 1.70 -2.09
N MET A 141 -9.00 0.49 -2.56
CA MET A 141 -9.79 0.29 -3.77
C MET A 141 -11.22 0.81 -3.61
N ALA A 142 -11.90 0.47 -2.50
CA ALA A 142 -13.25 0.98 -2.25
C ALA A 142 -13.30 2.51 -2.12
N ALA A 143 -12.26 3.12 -1.53
CA ALA A 143 -12.13 4.57 -1.47
C ALA A 143 -11.89 5.16 -2.87
N HIS A 144 -11.04 4.52 -3.69
CA HIS A 144 -10.81 4.94 -5.06
C HIS A 144 -12.06 4.84 -5.95
N GLU A 145 -12.87 3.79 -5.80
CA GLU A 145 -14.13 3.63 -6.55
C GLU A 145 -15.09 4.80 -6.27
N ARG A 146 -15.10 5.33 -5.04
CA ARG A 146 -15.86 6.54 -4.71
C ARG A 146 -15.30 7.78 -5.39
N ASP A 147 -13.98 7.95 -5.40
CA ASP A 147 -13.34 9.07 -6.11
C ASP A 147 -13.65 9.03 -7.61
N VAL A 148 -13.70 7.84 -8.22
CA VAL A 148 -14.09 7.68 -9.62
C VAL A 148 -15.55 8.06 -9.84
N GLU A 149 -16.45 7.68 -8.92
CA GLU A 149 -17.85 8.05 -9.05
C GLU A 149 -18.08 9.56 -8.88
N GLU A 150 -17.40 10.21 -7.93
CA GLU A 150 -17.40 11.66 -7.79
C GLU A 150 -16.84 12.36 -9.04
N GLN A 151 -15.75 11.83 -9.61
CA GLN A 151 -15.19 12.35 -10.85
C GLN A 151 -16.19 12.26 -12.03
N ARG A 152 -16.96 11.17 -12.13
CA ARG A 152 -18.04 11.06 -13.13
C ARG A 152 -19.18 12.04 -12.89
N LEU A 153 -19.51 12.34 -11.63
CA LEU A 153 -20.52 13.37 -11.31
C LEU A 153 -20.00 14.77 -11.71
N ILE A 154 -18.73 15.04 -11.49
CA ILE A 154 -18.06 16.28 -11.91
C ILE A 154 -18.11 16.45 -13.42
N GLU A 155 -17.72 15.42 -14.17
CA GLU A 155 -17.73 15.45 -15.64
C GLU A 155 -19.14 15.64 -16.23
N ARG A 156 -20.17 15.18 -15.53
CA ARG A 156 -21.58 15.39 -15.89
C ARG A 156 -22.13 16.76 -15.47
N GLY A 157 -21.42 17.49 -14.62
CA GLY A 157 -21.89 18.76 -14.04
C GLY A 157 -22.85 18.59 -12.85
N ASP A 158 -23.00 17.37 -12.33
CA ASP A 158 -23.84 17.05 -11.17
C ASP A 158 -23.13 17.34 -9.83
N MET A 159 -21.81 17.59 -9.88
CA MET A 159 -20.95 17.93 -8.75
C MET A 159 -19.90 18.94 -9.21
N ARG A 160 -19.46 19.85 -8.33
CA ARG A 160 -18.34 20.74 -8.62
C ARG A 160 -17.03 20.12 -8.13
N PRO A 161 -15.89 20.32 -8.83
CA PRO A 161 -14.60 19.75 -8.41
C PRO A 161 -14.21 20.07 -6.96
N GLU A 162 -14.53 21.27 -6.48
CA GLU A 162 -14.23 21.70 -5.12
C GLU A 162 -15.04 20.95 -4.03
N ASP A 163 -16.12 20.27 -4.41
CA ASP A 163 -16.97 19.51 -3.50
C ASP A 163 -16.52 18.03 -3.40
N ALA A 164 -15.50 17.61 -4.18
CA ALA A 164 -14.94 16.26 -4.15
C ALA A 164 -14.26 15.95 -2.81
N SER A 165 -14.47 14.74 -2.29
CA SER A 165 -13.99 14.36 -0.95
C SER A 165 -12.58 13.76 -0.93
N HIS A 166 -12.03 13.38 -2.08
CA HIS A 166 -10.71 12.73 -2.19
C HIS A 166 -10.55 11.56 -1.19
N HIS A 167 -11.50 10.62 -1.24
CA HIS A 167 -11.64 9.50 -0.30
C HIS A 167 -10.36 8.68 -0.20
N MET A 168 -9.69 8.37 -1.31
CA MET A 168 -8.49 7.50 -1.29
C MET A 168 -7.34 8.15 -0.52
N GLU A 169 -6.99 9.39 -0.86
CA GLU A 169 -5.90 10.11 -0.18
C GLU A 169 -6.25 10.40 1.28
N SER A 170 -7.50 10.77 1.56
CA SER A 170 -7.97 10.97 2.95
C SER A 170 -7.83 9.71 3.80
N ARG A 171 -8.15 8.54 3.25
CA ARG A 171 -7.97 7.24 3.94
C ARG A 171 -6.51 6.89 4.08
N TRP A 172 -5.70 7.14 3.07
CA TRP A 172 -4.26 6.90 3.08
C TRP A 172 -3.56 7.72 4.16
N SER A 173 -3.74 9.06 4.17
CA SER A 173 -3.18 9.93 5.19
C SER A 173 -3.61 9.51 6.59
N ALA A 174 -4.91 9.23 6.79
CA ALA A 174 -5.40 8.76 8.08
C ALA A 174 -4.78 7.42 8.51
N MET A 175 -4.45 6.52 7.58
CA MET A 175 -3.75 5.27 7.87
C MET A 175 -2.29 5.51 8.27
N LEU A 176 -1.59 6.42 7.60
CA LEU A 176 -0.21 6.77 7.91
C LEU A 176 -0.11 7.45 9.28
N ASP A 177 -0.99 8.41 9.56
CA ASP A 177 -1.05 9.12 10.85
C ASP A 177 -1.41 8.19 12.02
N ASN A 178 -2.26 7.18 11.76
CA ASN A 178 -2.74 6.23 12.77
C ASN A 178 -2.11 4.84 12.64
N GLY A 179 -0.88 4.74 12.12
CA GLY A 179 -0.23 3.48 11.73
C GLY A 179 -0.39 2.31 12.72
N TYR A 180 -0.49 2.61 14.03
CA TYR A 180 -0.73 1.62 15.09
C TYR A 180 -2.17 1.07 15.17
N ALA A 181 -3.21 1.90 14.97
CA ALA A 181 -4.62 1.52 15.12
C ALA A 181 -5.30 1.17 13.78
N GLY A 182 -4.74 1.59 12.64
CA GLY A 182 -5.30 1.33 11.31
C GLY A 182 -5.22 -0.14 10.89
N VAL A 183 -4.06 -0.77 11.09
CA VAL A 183 -3.80 -2.18 10.70
C VAL A 183 -4.64 -3.16 11.54
N GLN A 184 -4.76 -2.93 12.86
CA GLN A 184 -5.58 -3.79 13.72
C GLN A 184 -7.08 -3.74 13.38
N ARG A 185 -7.63 -2.56 13.07
CA ARG A 185 -9.04 -2.38 12.67
C ARG A 185 -9.35 -3.02 11.31
N MET A 186 -8.40 -2.97 10.38
CA MET A 186 -8.50 -3.59 9.07
C MET A 186 -8.48 -5.12 9.13
N ALA A 187 -7.57 -5.70 9.92
CA ALA A 187 -7.57 -7.14 10.17
C ALA A 187 -8.88 -7.62 10.82
N SER A 188 -9.42 -6.86 11.78
CA SER A 188 -10.66 -7.23 12.48
C SER A 188 -11.93 -7.00 11.67
N THR A 189 -11.97 -6.02 10.75
CA THR A 189 -13.10 -5.84 9.81
C THR A 189 -13.10 -6.94 8.75
N THR A 190 -11.92 -7.39 8.31
CA THR A 190 -11.80 -8.51 7.38
C THR A 190 -12.31 -9.79 8.02
N ILE A 191 -11.90 -10.12 9.26
CA ILE A 191 -12.44 -11.28 10.00
C ILE A 191 -13.97 -11.20 10.14
N ARG A 192 -14.52 -10.02 10.48
CA ARG A 192 -15.98 -9.84 10.60
C ARG A 192 -16.70 -10.03 9.26
N SER A 193 -16.16 -9.50 8.16
CA SER A 193 -16.74 -9.67 6.83
C SER A 193 -16.72 -11.13 6.35
N THR A 194 -15.70 -11.90 6.74
CA THR A 194 -15.63 -13.34 6.46
C THR A 194 -16.61 -14.14 7.33
N MET A 195 -16.85 -13.73 8.58
CA MET A 195 -17.84 -14.36 9.47
C MET A 195 -19.29 -14.05 9.06
N ASP A 196 -19.60 -12.81 8.64
CA ASP A 196 -20.93 -12.44 8.14
C ASP A 196 -21.33 -13.20 6.85
N ARG A 197 -20.34 -13.77 6.14
CA ARG A 197 -20.57 -14.64 4.98
C ARG A 197 -20.88 -16.11 5.35
N ILE A 198 -20.56 -16.55 6.56
CA ILE A 198 -20.79 -17.93 7.02
C ILE A 198 -22.21 -18.08 7.61
N ASP A 199 -22.81 -17.00 8.11
CA ASP A 199 -24.16 -17.02 8.73
C ASP A 199 -25.33 -16.88 7.73
N LEU A 200 -25.08 -17.04 6.42
CA LEU A 200 -26.09 -16.95 5.35
C LEU A 200 -26.19 -18.22 4.48
N ALA A 201 -25.94 -19.40 5.05
CA ALA A 201 -26.33 -20.68 4.44
C ALA A 201 -27.66 -21.18 5.06
N PRO A 202 -28.74 -21.30 4.28
CA PRO A 202 -30.04 -21.73 4.80
C PRO A 202 -30.06 -23.21 5.18
N ASP A 203 -30.81 -23.51 6.24
CA ASP A 203 -31.23 -24.84 6.69
C ASP A 203 -31.67 -25.73 5.51
N LEU A 204 -30.82 -26.68 5.11
CA LEU A 204 -31.18 -27.81 4.26
C LEU A 204 -31.39 -29.05 5.15
N ARG A 205 -32.57 -29.10 5.80
CA ARG A 205 -33.16 -30.37 6.24
C ARG A 205 -33.71 -31.15 5.06
N THR A 206 -33.18 -32.36 4.90
CA THR A 206 -33.89 -33.54 4.35
C THR A 206 -33.16 -34.81 4.82
N PRO A 207 -33.76 -36.01 4.80
CA PRO A 207 -35.13 -36.40 5.14
C PRO A 207 -35.17 -37.67 6.05
N ILE A 208 -36.34 -37.98 6.63
CA ILE A 208 -36.84 -39.37 6.79
C ILE A 208 -38.34 -39.33 6.53
#